data_AF-A0A2M8E4V4-F1
#
_entry.id   AF-A0A2M8E4V4-F1
#
_cell.length_a   1.000
_cell.length_b   1.000
_cell.length_c   1.000
_cell.angle_alpha   90.00
_cell.angle_beta   90.00
_cell.angle_gamma   90.00
#
_symmetry.space_group_name_H-M   'P 1'
#
loop_
_entity.id
_entity.type
_entity.pdbx_description
1 polymer ?
#
loop_
_entity_poly.entity_id
_entity_poly.type
_entity_poly.pdbx_seq_one_letter_code
_entity_poly.pdbx_strand_id
1 'polypeptide(L)'
;MSRDKGKFIKDGSFFGWDGDTLVVNILGKPSASKDAIGKPFGKQLKVSVTAAPVAGRATDYMVRFLAPHFGVTAADIEVVFGRMNVNKQLRIKAPQKLPPVFAKAAEQPSLFDGDN
;
A
#
# COMPACT_ATOMS: atom_id res chain seq x y z
N MET A 1 27.56 -8.32 11.76
CA MET A 1 26.15 -8.57 12.17
C MET A 1 25.33 -7.32 11.88
N SER A 2 24.93 -7.13 10.63
CA SER A 2 24.12 -5.98 10.23
C SER A 2 22.68 -6.28 10.61
N ARG A 3 22.19 -5.69 11.70
CA ARG A 3 20.78 -5.76 12.10
C ARG A 3 19.92 -5.30 10.91
N ASP A 4 19.04 -6.18 10.46
CA ASP A 4 18.00 -5.96 9.45
C ASP A 4 17.02 -4.86 9.90
N LYS A 5 17.49 -3.60 9.91
CA LYS A 5 16.64 -2.46 10.22
C LYS A 5 15.71 -2.21 9.04
N GLY A 6 14.48 -2.70 9.15
CA GLY A 6 13.31 -2.04 8.56
C GLY A 6 12.79 -2.56 7.22
N LYS A 7 13.21 -3.75 6.75
CA LYS A 7 12.59 -4.36 5.56
C LYS A 7 11.38 -5.21 5.96
N PHE A 8 10.28 -4.54 6.31
CA PHE A 8 9.01 -5.19 6.65
C PHE A 8 8.32 -5.84 5.44
N ILE A 9 8.72 -5.45 4.22
CA ILE A 9 8.16 -5.94 2.96
C ILE A 9 9.17 -6.86 2.30
N LYS A 10 8.79 -8.13 2.10
CA LYS A 10 9.59 -9.13 1.38
C LYS A 10 9.93 -8.65 -0.04
N ASP A 11 11.06 -9.11 -0.57
CA ASP A 11 11.43 -8.75 -1.93
C ASP A 11 10.38 -9.26 -2.94
N GLY A 12 10.05 -8.43 -3.93
CA GLY A 12 8.97 -8.71 -4.90
C GLY A 12 7.54 -8.43 -4.40
N SER A 13 7.31 -8.24 -3.09
CA SER A 13 5.98 -7.94 -2.54
C SER A 13 5.73 -6.42 -2.45
N PHE A 14 4.45 -6.02 -2.45
CA PHE A 14 4.03 -4.63 -2.20
C PHE A 14 3.56 -4.37 -0.77
N PHE A 15 3.48 -5.41 0.06
CA PHE A 15 3.08 -5.30 1.45
C PHE A 15 3.86 -6.28 2.32
N GLY A 16 3.79 -6.08 3.63
CA GLY A 16 4.32 -6.99 4.63
C GLY A 16 3.87 -6.59 6.02
N TRP A 17 4.20 -7.41 7.01
CA TRP A 17 3.72 -7.25 8.37
C TRP A 17 4.87 -6.87 9.30
N ASP A 18 4.61 -5.90 10.17
CA ASP A 18 5.44 -5.52 11.30
C ASP A 18 4.63 -5.70 12.59
N GLY A 19 4.73 -6.89 13.19
CA GLY A 19 3.82 -7.31 14.24
C GLY A 19 2.37 -7.26 13.76
N ASP A 20 1.54 -6.46 14.45
CA ASP A 20 0.13 -6.26 14.12
C ASP A 20 -0.11 -5.12 13.10
N THR A 21 0.96 -4.52 12.58
CA THR A 21 0.88 -3.43 11.61
C THR A 21 1.14 -3.93 10.20
N LEU A 22 0.18 -3.73 9.29
CA LEU A 22 0.37 -3.99 7.87
C LEU A 22 1.07 -2.78 7.21
N VAL A 23 2.26 -3.01 6.67
CA VAL A 23 3.03 -2.03 5.90
C VAL A 23 2.75 -2.25 4.41
N VAL A 24 2.33 -1.19 3.70
CA VAL A 24 1.94 -1.28 2.29
C VAL A 24 2.62 -0.17 1.48
N ASN A 25 3.27 -0.55 0.39
CA ASN A 25 3.76 0.38 -0.62
C ASN A 25 2.68 0.65 -1.66
N ILE A 26 2.38 1.91 -1.89
CA ILE A 26 1.30 2.37 -2.76
C ILE A 26 1.89 3.22 -3.89
N LEU A 27 1.36 3.00 -5.10
CA LEU A 27 1.52 3.90 -6.24
C LEU A 27 0.19 4.62 -6.46
N GLY A 28 0.10 5.83 -5.92
CA GLY A 28 -1.07 6.69 -6.02
C GLY A 28 -1.23 7.30 -7.40
N LYS A 29 -2.43 7.21 -7.98
CA LYS A 29 -2.83 7.86 -9.22
C LYS A 29 -3.92 8.89 -8.91
N PRO A 30 -3.54 10.17 -8.67
CA PRO A 30 -4.50 11.24 -8.45
C PRO A 30 -5.23 11.60 -9.74
N SER A 31 -6.31 12.39 -9.63
CA SER A 31 -7.14 12.83 -10.76
C SER A 31 -7.61 11.69 -11.66
N ALA A 32 -7.89 10.52 -11.08
CA ALA A 32 -8.46 9.39 -11.81
C ALA A 32 -9.96 9.58 -12.06
N SER A 33 -10.51 8.90 -13.06
CA SER A 33 -11.95 8.96 -13.35
C SER A 33 -12.82 8.32 -12.26
N LYS A 34 -12.25 7.45 -11.42
CA LYS A 34 -12.91 6.79 -10.28
C LYS A 34 -11.92 6.34 -9.23
N ASP A 35 -12.40 6.25 -7.99
CA ASP A 35 -11.64 5.71 -6.87
C ASP A 35 -11.58 4.19 -6.97
N ALA A 36 -10.37 3.62 -6.92
CA ALA A 36 -10.20 2.17 -7.09
C ALA A 36 -8.89 1.66 -6.51
N ILE A 37 -8.95 0.50 -5.85
CA ILE A 37 -7.79 -0.34 -5.59
C ILE A 37 -7.49 -1.12 -6.87
N GLY A 38 -6.32 -0.85 -7.47
CA GLY A 38 -5.87 -1.47 -8.70
C GLY A 38 -5.12 -2.79 -8.48
N LYS A 39 -4.44 -3.25 -9.53
CA LYS A 39 -3.55 -4.40 -9.47
C LYS A 39 -2.18 -4.02 -8.90
N PRO A 40 -1.46 -4.96 -8.27
CA PRO A 40 -0.06 -4.77 -7.95
C PRO A 40 0.77 -4.47 -9.21
N PHE A 41 1.80 -3.66 -9.04
CA PHE A 41 2.75 -3.25 -10.06
C PHE A 41 4.15 -3.26 -9.45
N GLY A 42 4.92 -4.32 -9.73
CA GLY A 42 6.18 -4.57 -9.04
C GLY A 42 5.98 -4.62 -7.52
N LYS A 43 6.75 -3.80 -6.79
CA LYS A 43 6.74 -3.72 -5.32
C LYS A 43 5.71 -2.73 -4.75
N GLN A 44 4.68 -2.37 -5.53
CA GLN A 44 3.69 -1.36 -5.15
C GLN A 44 2.27 -1.76 -5.56
N LEU A 45 1.28 -1.34 -4.79
CA LEU A 45 -0.14 -1.47 -5.14
C LEU A 45 -0.64 -0.17 -5.76
N LYS A 46 -1.23 -0.26 -6.97
CA LYS A 46 -1.84 0.91 -7.62
C LYS A 46 -3.12 1.30 -6.88
N VAL A 47 -3.24 2.57 -6.52
CA VAL A 47 -4.48 3.13 -5.95
C VAL A 47 -4.83 4.39 -6.70
N SER A 48 -5.99 4.39 -7.33
CA SER A 48 -6.52 5.53 -8.07
C SER A 48 -7.48 6.30 -7.17
N VAL A 49 -7.35 7.62 -7.15
CA VAL A 49 -8.29 8.51 -6.47
C VAL A 49 -8.69 9.66 -7.39
N THR A 50 -9.94 10.07 -7.28
CA THR A 50 -10.53 11.21 -8.02
C THR A 50 -9.97 12.55 -7.54
N ALA A 51 -9.51 12.59 -6.28
CA ALA A 51 -8.91 13.78 -5.69
C ALA A 51 -7.68 14.28 -6.47
N ALA A 52 -7.63 15.60 -6.70
CA ALA A 52 -6.52 16.27 -7.35
C ALA A 52 -5.25 16.32 -6.46
N PRO A 53 -4.03 16.31 -7.04
CA PRO A 53 -2.77 16.32 -6.30
C PRO A 53 -2.40 17.71 -5.75
N VAL A 54 -3.33 18.38 -5.08
CA VAL A 54 -3.14 19.73 -4.55
C VAL A 54 -2.92 19.68 -3.04
N ALA A 55 -1.80 20.21 -2.57
CA ALA A 55 -1.49 20.38 -1.13
C ALA A 55 -1.71 19.11 -0.28
N GLY A 56 -1.40 17.92 -0.81
CA GLY A 56 -1.55 16.65 -0.10
C GLY A 56 -2.99 16.13 0.05
N ARG A 57 -4.00 16.82 -0.53
CA ARG A 57 -5.42 16.39 -0.47
C ARG A 57 -5.65 15.01 -1.07
N ALA A 58 -4.97 14.66 -2.16
CA ALA A 58 -5.05 13.32 -2.75
C ALA A 58 -4.63 12.22 -1.76
N THR A 59 -3.64 12.50 -0.91
CA THR A 59 -3.18 11.54 0.10
C THR A 59 -4.19 11.37 1.22
N ASP A 60 -4.70 12.47 1.75
CA ASP A 60 -5.73 12.45 2.80
C ASP A 60 -6.97 11.69 2.32
N TYR A 61 -7.42 12.02 1.12
CA TYR A 61 -8.53 11.34 0.46
C TYR A 61 -8.25 9.84 0.28
N MET A 62 -7.05 9.48 -0.19
CA MET A 62 -6.66 8.09 -0.38
C MET A 62 -6.66 7.31 0.94
N VAL A 63 -6.17 7.89 2.03
CA VAL A 63 -6.21 7.27 3.37
C VAL A 63 -7.66 6.99 3.78
N ARG A 64 -8.55 7.99 3.62
CA ARG A 64 -9.97 7.86 3.93
C ARG A 64 -10.68 6.83 3.05
N PHE A 65 -10.30 6.74 1.77
CA PHE A 65 -10.80 5.76 0.83
C PHE A 65 -10.37 4.33 1.21
N LEU A 66 -9.12 4.14 1.67
CA LEU A 66 -8.59 2.82 2.00
C LEU A 66 -9.07 2.28 3.36
N ALA A 67 -9.26 3.15 4.37
CA ALA A 67 -9.70 2.78 5.72
C ALA A 67 -10.84 1.72 5.77
N PRO A 68 -11.99 1.90 5.10
CA PRO A 68 -13.08 0.92 5.15
C PRO A 68 -12.72 -0.44 4.52
N HIS A 69 -11.80 -0.50 3.56
CA HIS A 69 -11.36 -1.76 2.95
C HIS A 69 -10.55 -2.62 3.92
N PHE A 70 -9.85 -1.99 4.87
CA PHE A 70 -9.09 -2.68 5.90
C PHE A 70 -9.87 -2.84 7.22
N GLY A 71 -11.10 -2.33 7.28
CA GLY A 71 -11.92 -2.38 8.50
C GLY A 71 -11.32 -1.55 9.65
N VAL A 72 -10.62 -0.46 9.33
CA VAL A 72 -10.01 0.46 10.30
C VAL A 72 -10.49 1.89 10.08
N THR A 73 -10.10 2.81 10.97
CA THR A 73 -10.33 4.24 10.74
C THR A 73 -9.15 4.87 10.00
N ALA A 74 -9.36 6.09 9.47
CA ALA A 74 -8.26 6.86 8.88
C ALA A 74 -7.13 7.17 9.89
N ALA A 75 -7.44 7.22 11.20
CA ALA A 75 -6.45 7.47 12.25
C ALA A 75 -5.51 6.27 12.48
N ASP A 76 -5.94 5.06 12.13
CA ASP A 76 -5.12 3.84 12.21
C ASP A 76 -4.18 3.67 11.01
N ILE A 77 -4.30 4.54 10.01
CA ILE A 77 -3.47 4.55 8.81
C ILE A 77 -2.49 5.73 8.89
N GLU A 78 -1.22 5.39 9.07
CA GLU A 78 -0.12 6.34 9.05
C GLU A 78 0.55 6.38 7.67
N VAL A 79 0.80 7.59 7.16
CA VAL A 79 1.60 7.80 5.95
C VAL A 79 3.06 8.02 6.37
N VAL A 80 3.89 6.99 6.23
CA VAL A 80 5.31 7.02 6.63
C VAL A 80 6.10 7.99 5.76
N PHE A 81 5.87 7.94 4.45
CA PHE A 81 6.46 8.89 3.50
C PHE A 81 5.61 9.01 2.23
N GLY A 82 5.95 10.02 1.42
CA GLY A 82 5.32 10.21 0.11
C GLY A 82 4.05 11.05 0.15
N ARG A 83 3.80 11.85 1.19
CA ARG A 83 2.58 12.68 1.29
C ARG A 83 2.38 13.61 0.09
N MET A 84 3.46 14.08 -0.53
CA MET A 84 3.45 14.89 -1.76
C MET A 84 3.84 14.12 -3.03
N ASN A 85 4.12 12.81 -2.95
CA ASN A 85 4.57 12.00 -4.08
C ASN A 85 3.55 10.90 -4.42
N VAL A 86 3.57 10.39 -5.65
CA VAL A 86 2.72 9.25 -6.05
C VAL A 86 3.16 7.97 -5.33
N ASN A 87 4.45 7.83 -5.04
CA ASN A 87 4.99 6.72 -4.28
C ASN A 87 4.79 6.99 -2.78
N LYS A 88 4.07 6.11 -2.09
CA LYS A 88 3.72 6.25 -0.69
C LYS A 88 3.98 4.94 0.05
N GLN A 89 4.28 5.04 1.34
CA GLN A 89 4.22 3.90 2.24
C GLN A 89 3.24 4.17 3.36
N LEU A 90 2.33 3.23 3.55
CA LEU A 90 1.31 3.28 4.57
C LEU A 90 1.59 2.23 5.63
N ARG A 91 1.28 2.56 6.88
CA ARG A 91 1.26 1.62 8.01
C ARG A 91 -0.16 1.59 8.55
N ILE A 92 -0.78 0.42 8.51
CA ILE A 92 -2.16 0.20 8.91
C ILE A 92 -2.13 -0.65 10.17
N LYS A 93 -2.54 -0.06 11.30
CA LYS A 93 -2.55 -0.76 12.59
C LYS A 93 -3.75 -1.69 12.68
N ALA A 94 -3.52 -2.93 13.08
CA ALA A 94 -4.55 -3.93 13.37
C ALA A 94 -5.69 -4.01 12.33
N PRO A 95 -5.39 -4.20 11.03
CA PRO A 95 -6.44 -4.24 10.01
C PRO A 95 -7.36 -5.45 10.25
N GLN A 96 -8.65 -5.17 10.37
CA GLN A 96 -9.69 -6.18 10.64
C GLN A 96 -10.15 -6.90 9.37
N LYS A 97 -9.86 -6.32 8.20
CA LYS A 97 -10.21 -6.86 6.88
C LYS A 97 -9.02 -6.73 5.94
N LEU A 98 -8.93 -7.63 4.97
CA LEU A 98 -7.95 -7.54 3.89
C LEU A 98 -8.69 -7.61 2.55
N PRO A 99 -8.53 -6.63 1.65
CA PRO A 99 -9.13 -6.71 0.33
C PRO A 99 -8.50 -7.85 -0.48
N PRO A 100 -9.24 -8.45 -1.44
CA PRO A 100 -8.82 -9.66 -2.15
C PRO A 100 -7.49 -9.54 -2.91
N VAL A 101 -7.06 -8.32 -3.23
CA VAL A 101 -5.76 -8.07 -3.85
C VAL A 101 -4.57 -8.48 -2.95
N PHE A 102 -4.76 -8.47 -1.62
CA PHE A 102 -3.74 -8.89 -0.65
C PHE A 102 -3.69 -10.41 -0.52
N ALA A 103 -4.83 -11.10 -0.64
CA ALA A 103 -4.89 -12.56 -0.64
C ALA A 103 -4.15 -13.16 -1.85
N LYS A 104 -4.49 -12.69 -3.06
CA LYS A 104 -3.87 -13.19 -4.31
C LYS A 104 -2.38 -12.89 -4.42
N ALA A 105 -1.91 -11.84 -3.75
CA ALA A 105 -0.52 -11.45 -3.75
C ALA A 105 0.34 -12.31 -2.81
N ALA A 106 -0.25 -12.94 -1.80
CA ALA A 106 0.44 -13.97 -1.00
C ALA A 106 0.66 -15.25 -1.81
N GLU A 107 -0.14 -15.48 -2.85
CA GLU A 107 -0.11 -16.66 -3.73
C GLU A 107 0.74 -16.47 -4.99
N GLN A 108 1.49 -15.38 -5.15
CA GLN A 108 2.41 -15.24 -6.28
C GLN A 108 3.80 -15.78 -5.90
N PRO A 109 4.11 -17.05 -6.22
CA PRO A 109 5.49 -17.49 -6.25
C PRO A 109 6.23 -16.63 -7.27
N SER A 110 7.41 -16.18 -6.88
CA SER A 110 8.41 -15.51 -7.70
C SER A 110 8.56 -16.21 -9.06
N LEU A 111 7.90 -15.67 -10.09
CA LEU A 111 8.03 -16.11 -11.48
C LEU A 111 9.33 -15.59 -12.14
N PHE A 112 10.35 -15.30 -11.32
CA PHE A 112 11.70 -14.94 -11.74
C PHE A 112 12.72 -15.73 -10.91
N ASP A 113 12.60 -17.05 -10.88
CA ASP A 113 13.79 -17.91 -10.97
C ASP A 113 14.15 -17.95 -12.46
N GLY A 114 14.84 -16.90 -12.90
CA GLY A 114 15.42 -16.82 -14.24
C GLY A 114 16.68 -17.67 -14.28
N ASP A 115 16.59 -18.77 -15.02
CA ASP A 115 17.69 -19.51 -15.63
C ASP A 115 18.73 -18.54 -16.24
N ASN A 116 19.95 -18.56 -15.71
CA ASN A 116 21.25 -18.56 -16.41
C ASN A 116 22.43 -18.39 -15.43
#